data_AF-A0A2E3U459-F1
#
_entry.id   AF-A0A2E3U459-F1
#
_cell.length_a   1.000
_cell.length_b   1.000
_cell.length_c   1.000
_cell.angle_alpha   90.00
_cell.angle_beta   90.00
_cell.angle_gamma   90.00
#
_symmetry.space_group_name_H-M   'P 1'
#
loop_
_entity.id
_entity.type
_entity.pdbx_description
1 polymer ?
#
loop_
_entity_poly.entity_id
_entity_poly.type
_entity_poly.pdbx_seq_one_letter_code
_entity_poly.pdbx_strand_id
1 'polypeptide(L)'
;MNFTSTADGILFNNLVSLIFREAERERTTGEVIRSGFSFVLRRKVGADSTLFRKFSQSKIQPEDVWSFLRRNLTENQLSEFSDIFADEDWSAHGDWELIDRTAKAFIAKDPRESTAIFWFFLRNLCRSEREIHAQLSQLSGDKLVLTSFYNGMVERIMILPGFDCQDPFSRQKYLVARVLYWAALVELYLRVSSEKYRKDIGNEKAALTFFLPQATNDKALIRSVEVFLNKQKQIWAYQCGKEKITDKRFFEDITNASLSPRQREKNPDISKVKKIFQRWRRGSPLRLVNLEKFIDPLYSAKSMTLRNEVTILMIPIINLFDYVQRQLLMQGLSNTEIESMFKEYNRYVDLVTQAYERTTHNINFIDYDIEAKL
;
A
#
# COMPACT_ATOMS: atom_id res chain seq x y z
N MET A 1 1.88 -13.11 -15.75
CA MET A 1 0.53 -13.35 -15.21
C MET A 1 -0.39 -13.48 -16.41
N ASN A 2 -1.06 -14.62 -16.58
CA ASN A 2 -2.09 -14.79 -17.60
C ASN A 2 -3.40 -14.28 -17.00
N PHE A 3 -3.73 -13.02 -17.33
CA PHE A 3 -4.99 -12.38 -16.98
C PHE A 3 -6.01 -12.68 -18.08
N THR A 4 -6.78 -13.75 -17.91
CA THR A 4 -7.78 -14.21 -18.90
C THR A 4 -9.11 -14.58 -18.27
N SER A 5 -9.36 -14.25 -17.00
CA SER A 5 -10.67 -14.51 -16.38
C SER A 5 -11.41 -13.22 -16.08
N THR A 6 -12.73 -13.27 -16.27
CA THR A 6 -13.75 -12.31 -15.83
C THR A 6 -13.72 -12.01 -14.32
N ALA A 7 -12.79 -12.64 -13.57
CA ALA A 7 -12.51 -12.42 -12.16
C ALA A 7 -11.52 -11.27 -11.89
N ASP A 8 -10.95 -10.63 -12.91
CA ASP A 8 -9.98 -9.54 -12.73
C ASP A 8 -10.65 -8.19 -12.42
N GLY A 9 -11.03 -7.95 -11.16
CA GLY A 9 -11.54 -6.64 -10.72
C GLY A 9 -10.61 -5.46 -11.02
N ILE A 10 -11.20 -4.25 -11.00
CA ILE A 10 -10.59 -3.04 -11.55
C ILE A 10 -9.66 -2.36 -10.54
N LEU A 11 -10.10 -2.20 -9.30
CA LEU A 11 -9.42 -1.32 -8.35
C LEU A 11 -8.67 -2.14 -7.31
N PHE A 12 -9.38 -2.94 -6.53
CA PHE A 12 -8.79 -3.63 -5.39
C PHE A 12 -8.47 -5.08 -5.65
N ASN A 13 -8.96 -5.69 -6.72
CA ASN A 13 -8.76 -7.12 -6.92
C ASN A 13 -7.29 -7.52 -7.17
N ASN A 14 -6.72 -8.41 -6.35
CA ASN A 14 -5.28 -8.69 -6.23
C ASN A 14 -4.46 -7.67 -5.41
N LEU A 15 -5.06 -6.65 -4.77
CA LEU A 15 -4.35 -5.77 -3.82
C LEU A 15 -3.72 -6.59 -2.70
N VAL A 16 -4.55 -7.41 -2.06
CA VAL A 16 -4.15 -8.23 -0.93
C VAL A 16 -3.15 -9.27 -1.42
N SER A 17 -3.37 -9.87 -2.59
CA SER A 17 -2.41 -10.79 -3.24
C SER A 17 -1.08 -10.14 -3.62
N LEU A 18 -1.05 -8.88 -4.09
CA LEU A 18 0.16 -8.15 -4.43
C LEU A 18 0.92 -7.71 -3.18
N ILE A 19 0.19 -7.24 -2.16
CA ILE A 19 0.75 -7.02 -0.82
C ILE A 19 1.30 -8.33 -0.28
N PHE A 20 0.60 -9.46 -0.48
CA PHE A 20 1.04 -10.79 -0.05
C PHE A 20 2.27 -11.27 -0.82
N ARG A 21 2.39 -11.05 -2.13
CA ARG A 21 3.59 -11.41 -2.91
C ARG A 21 4.80 -10.55 -2.57
N GLU A 22 4.58 -9.28 -2.27
CA GLU A 22 5.62 -8.46 -1.65
C GLU A 22 5.95 -8.94 -0.24
N ALA A 23 4.93 -9.41 0.50
CA ALA A 23 5.08 -9.98 1.83
C ALA A 23 5.64 -11.40 1.88
N GLU A 24 5.62 -12.17 0.78
CA GLU A 24 6.22 -13.51 0.66
C GLU A 24 7.71 -13.47 1.05
N ARG A 25 8.31 -12.28 1.11
CA ARG A 25 9.69 -12.09 1.51
C ARG A 25 9.89 -11.71 2.99
N GLU A 26 8.84 -11.44 3.80
CA GLU A 26 8.96 -10.79 5.12
C GLU A 26 7.92 -11.10 6.24
N ARG A 27 8.33 -10.87 7.50
CA ARG A 27 7.49 -10.94 8.73
C ARG A 27 6.69 -9.66 9.04
N THR A 28 6.98 -8.53 8.36
CA THR A 28 6.59 -7.17 8.82
C THR A 28 5.36 -6.59 8.11
N THR A 29 5.15 -6.89 6.82
CA THR A 29 3.80 -6.76 6.20
C THR A 29 2.78 -7.61 6.96
N GLY A 30 3.29 -8.69 7.57
CA GLY A 30 2.55 -9.51 8.52
C GLY A 30 2.09 -8.73 9.73
N GLU A 31 2.76 -7.65 10.18
CA GLU A 31 2.30 -6.85 11.32
C GLU A 31 1.20 -5.87 10.95
N VAL A 32 1.24 -5.23 9.78
CA VAL A 32 0.15 -4.38 9.28
C VAL A 32 -1.08 -5.24 9.00
N ILE A 33 -0.89 -6.37 8.31
CA ILE A 33 -1.94 -7.35 8.04
C ILE A 33 -2.47 -7.95 9.35
N ARG A 34 -1.61 -8.33 10.30
CA ARG A 34 -1.99 -8.82 11.63
C ARG A 34 -2.69 -7.77 12.46
N SER A 35 -2.36 -6.50 12.31
CA SER A 35 -3.07 -5.40 12.97
C SER A 35 -4.46 -5.24 12.35
N GLY A 36 -4.59 -5.35 11.03
CA GLY A 36 -5.88 -5.41 10.32
C GLY A 36 -6.73 -6.61 10.79
N PHE A 37 -6.17 -7.82 10.81
CA PHE A 37 -6.87 -8.99 11.34
C PHE A 37 -7.17 -8.87 12.83
N SER A 38 -6.27 -8.29 13.64
CA SER A 38 -6.54 -8.09 15.07
C SER A 38 -7.69 -7.12 15.30
N PHE A 39 -7.83 -6.13 14.41
CA PHE A 39 -8.93 -5.18 14.42
C PHE A 39 -10.25 -5.86 14.01
N VAL A 40 -10.27 -6.56 12.87
CA VAL A 40 -11.46 -7.29 12.37
C VAL A 40 -11.93 -8.34 13.39
N LEU A 41 -10.99 -9.09 13.96
CA LEU A 41 -11.27 -10.14 14.95
C LEU A 41 -11.52 -9.58 16.36
N ARG A 42 -11.35 -8.26 16.57
CA ARG A 42 -11.40 -7.58 17.87
C ARG A 42 -10.55 -8.25 18.96
N ARG A 43 -9.43 -8.86 18.57
CA ARG A 43 -8.51 -9.55 19.48
C ARG A 43 -7.10 -9.56 18.93
N LYS A 44 -6.11 -9.64 19.81
CA LYS A 44 -4.70 -9.70 19.41
C LYS A 44 -4.42 -11.00 18.65
N VAL A 45 -3.97 -10.88 17.41
CA VAL A 45 -3.50 -12.02 16.62
C VAL A 45 -1.99 -12.20 16.83
N GLY A 46 -1.60 -13.39 17.24
CA GLY A 46 -0.20 -13.75 17.46
C GLY A 46 0.55 -13.93 16.13
N ALA A 47 1.85 -13.61 16.12
CA ALA A 47 2.73 -13.87 14.97
C ALA A 47 2.89 -15.37 14.66
N ASP A 48 2.59 -16.24 15.62
CA ASP A 48 2.72 -17.70 15.50
C ASP A 48 1.47 -18.40 14.97
N SER A 49 0.42 -17.65 14.62
CA SER A 49 -0.76 -18.25 14.00
C SER A 49 -0.37 -18.99 12.71
N THR A 50 -1.05 -20.10 12.41
CA THR A 50 -0.74 -20.91 11.22
C THR A 50 -0.75 -20.07 9.94
N LEU A 51 -1.63 -19.06 9.87
CA LEU A 51 -1.66 -18.09 8.77
C LEU A 51 -0.35 -17.30 8.70
N PHE A 52 0.07 -16.65 9.79
CA PHE A 52 1.28 -15.83 9.80
C PHE A 52 2.57 -16.64 9.70
N ARG A 53 2.54 -17.92 10.06
CA ARG A 53 3.63 -18.87 9.81
C ARG A 53 3.74 -19.24 8.34
N LYS A 54 2.63 -19.62 7.69
CA LYS A 54 2.57 -19.88 6.25
C LYS A 54 2.97 -18.64 5.45
N PHE A 55 2.51 -17.47 5.90
CA PHE A 55 2.90 -16.15 5.42
C PHE A 55 4.43 -15.95 5.50
N SER A 56 5.04 -16.19 6.66
CA SER A 56 6.50 -16.05 6.84
C SER A 56 7.35 -17.04 6.02
N GLN A 57 6.72 -18.08 5.48
CA GLN A 57 7.34 -19.15 4.69
C GLN A 57 6.99 -19.08 3.20
N SER A 58 6.27 -18.05 2.75
CA SER A 58 5.86 -17.89 1.34
C SER A 58 4.98 -19.05 0.84
N LYS A 59 4.15 -19.62 1.72
CA LYS A 59 3.26 -20.77 1.42
C LYS A 59 1.79 -20.45 1.62
N ILE A 60 1.45 -19.17 1.72
CA ILE A 60 0.08 -18.74 1.93
C ILE A 60 -0.71 -18.85 0.63
N GLN A 61 -1.87 -19.46 0.70
CA GLN A 61 -2.86 -19.49 -0.37
C GLN A 61 -4.09 -18.64 0.04
N PRO A 62 -4.92 -18.15 -0.90
CA PRO A 62 -6.15 -17.43 -0.57
C PRO A 62 -7.03 -18.18 0.45
N GLU A 63 -7.11 -19.50 0.35
CA GLU A 63 -7.89 -20.37 1.25
C GLU A 63 -7.35 -20.36 2.68
N ASP A 64 -6.06 -20.07 2.88
CA ASP A 64 -5.47 -19.96 4.20
C ASP A 64 -6.01 -18.74 4.95
N VAL A 65 -6.17 -17.62 4.26
CA VAL A 65 -6.70 -16.37 4.82
C VAL A 65 -8.15 -16.56 5.28
N TRP A 66 -8.96 -17.20 4.43
CA TRP A 66 -10.36 -17.46 4.74
C TRP A 66 -10.55 -18.55 5.79
N SER A 67 -9.75 -19.63 5.75
CA SER A 67 -9.72 -20.64 6.81
C SER A 67 -9.33 -20.02 8.15
N PHE A 68 -8.40 -19.06 8.13
CA PHE A 68 -8.03 -18.31 9.32
C PHE A 68 -9.20 -17.46 9.82
N LEU A 69 -9.86 -16.69 8.96
CA LEU A 69 -11.04 -15.91 9.36
C LEU A 69 -12.16 -16.80 9.91
N ARG A 70 -12.51 -17.90 9.24
CA ARG A 70 -13.58 -18.82 9.66
C ARG A 70 -13.34 -19.41 11.06
N ARG A 71 -12.10 -19.76 11.36
CA ARG A 71 -11.71 -20.28 12.69
C ARG A 71 -11.66 -19.21 13.77
N ASN A 72 -11.60 -17.94 13.38
CA ASN A 72 -11.30 -16.86 14.31
C ASN A 72 -12.45 -15.87 14.54
N LEU A 73 -13.50 -15.89 13.73
CA LEU A 73 -14.71 -15.09 13.88
C LEU A 73 -15.73 -15.83 14.76
N THR A 74 -16.53 -15.10 15.54
CA THR A 74 -17.69 -15.66 16.27
C THR A 74 -18.84 -15.99 15.32
N GLU A 75 -19.84 -16.78 15.73
CA GLU A 75 -21.03 -17.05 14.88
C GLU A 75 -21.73 -15.78 14.40
N ASN A 76 -21.87 -14.77 15.26
CA ASN A 76 -22.44 -13.47 14.88
C ASN A 76 -21.57 -12.70 13.90
N GLN A 77 -20.25 -12.89 13.93
CA GLN A 77 -19.36 -12.32 12.94
C GLN A 77 -19.38 -13.14 11.65
N LEU A 78 -19.39 -14.47 11.74
CA LEU A 78 -19.49 -15.41 10.62
C LEU A 78 -20.80 -15.26 9.86
N SER A 79 -21.91 -14.90 10.53
CA SER A 79 -23.16 -14.57 9.86
C SER A 79 -23.07 -13.29 9.05
N GLU A 80 -22.13 -12.37 9.36
CA GLU A 80 -21.80 -11.29 8.45
C GLU A 80 -21.07 -11.78 7.19
N PHE A 81 -20.47 -12.98 7.22
CA PHE A 81 -19.80 -13.63 6.08
C PHE A 81 -20.60 -14.83 5.55
N SER A 82 -21.86 -15.03 5.95
CA SER A 82 -22.64 -16.25 5.62
C SER A 82 -22.81 -16.45 4.12
N ASP A 83 -23.01 -15.36 3.39
CA ASP A 83 -23.22 -15.38 1.94
C ASP A 83 -21.95 -15.84 1.20
N ILE A 84 -20.78 -15.58 1.79
CA ILE A 84 -19.47 -16.01 1.26
C ILE A 84 -19.24 -17.49 1.58
N PHE A 85 -19.62 -17.95 2.77
CA PHE A 85 -19.44 -19.35 3.16
C PHE A 85 -20.46 -20.32 2.53
N ALA A 86 -21.53 -19.78 1.94
CA ALA A 86 -22.55 -20.53 1.23
C ALA A 86 -22.24 -20.67 -0.28
N ASP A 87 -21.41 -19.80 -0.85
CA ASP A 87 -21.05 -19.84 -2.27
C ASP A 87 -19.84 -20.77 -2.49
N GLU A 88 -20.02 -21.81 -3.31
CA GLU A 88 -18.95 -22.77 -3.63
C GLU A 88 -18.00 -22.23 -4.72
N ASP A 89 -18.39 -21.19 -5.47
CA ASP A 89 -17.57 -20.58 -6.52
C ASP A 89 -16.80 -19.35 -6.03
N TRP A 90 -15.73 -19.65 -5.30
CA TRP A 90 -14.79 -18.68 -4.75
C TRP A 90 -14.09 -17.80 -5.79
N SER A 91 -14.17 -18.14 -7.08
CA SER A 91 -13.59 -17.34 -8.16
C SER A 91 -14.37 -16.04 -8.45
N ALA A 92 -15.58 -15.92 -7.92
CA ALA A 92 -16.43 -14.73 -8.03
C ALA A 92 -16.13 -13.63 -6.99
N HIS A 93 -15.34 -13.94 -5.94
CA HIS A 93 -15.06 -13.04 -4.83
C HIS A 93 -13.64 -12.44 -4.90
N GLY A 94 -13.54 -11.12 -5.10
CA GLY A 94 -12.26 -10.42 -5.20
C GLY A 94 -11.78 -9.80 -3.88
N ASP A 95 -10.52 -9.33 -3.86
CA ASP A 95 -9.90 -8.69 -2.67
C ASP A 95 -10.68 -7.44 -2.17
N TRP A 96 -11.52 -6.83 -3.02
CA TRP A 96 -12.42 -5.73 -2.67
C TRP A 96 -13.39 -6.09 -1.54
N GLU A 97 -13.80 -7.35 -1.43
CA GLU A 97 -14.76 -7.77 -0.40
C GLU A 97 -14.16 -7.74 1.00
N LEU A 98 -12.89 -8.14 1.14
CA LEU A 98 -12.16 -8.03 2.41
C LEU A 98 -12.04 -6.56 2.85
N ILE A 99 -11.85 -5.64 1.88
CA ILE A 99 -11.76 -4.20 2.15
C ILE A 99 -13.12 -3.63 2.56
N ASP A 100 -14.21 -3.97 1.86
CA ASP A 100 -15.58 -3.51 2.22
C ASP A 100 -15.93 -3.92 3.65
N ARG A 101 -15.68 -5.19 3.99
CA ARG A 101 -15.96 -5.73 5.33
C ARG A 101 -15.09 -5.10 6.40
N THR A 102 -13.79 -4.88 6.11
CA THR A 102 -12.89 -4.16 7.02
C THR A 102 -13.40 -2.74 7.27
N ALA A 103 -13.74 -2.01 6.21
CA ALA A 103 -14.29 -0.66 6.31
C ALA A 103 -15.61 -0.63 7.09
N LYS A 104 -16.52 -1.60 6.86
CA LYS A 104 -17.75 -1.75 7.66
C LYS A 104 -17.45 -1.94 9.14
N ALA A 105 -16.46 -2.76 9.50
CA ALA A 105 -16.05 -2.99 10.88
C ALA A 105 -15.46 -1.72 11.53
N PHE A 106 -14.71 -0.91 10.78
CA PHE A 106 -14.20 0.38 11.26
C PHE A 106 -15.34 1.36 11.55
N ILE A 107 -16.28 1.53 10.61
CA ILE A 107 -17.46 2.39 10.78
C ILE A 107 -18.29 1.96 12.01
N ALA A 108 -18.54 0.65 12.16
CA ALA A 108 -19.34 0.13 13.26
C ALA A 108 -18.67 0.29 14.64
N LYS A 109 -17.35 0.47 14.69
CA LYS A 109 -16.61 0.65 15.95
C LYS A 109 -16.73 2.09 16.46
N ASP A 110 -16.60 3.06 15.57
CA ASP A 110 -16.76 4.48 15.91
C ASP A 110 -17.30 5.28 14.72
N PRO A 111 -18.63 5.38 14.56
CA PRO A 111 -19.25 6.08 13.43
C PRO A 111 -19.06 7.59 13.48
N ARG A 112 -18.62 8.14 14.62
CA ARG A 112 -18.40 9.59 14.83
C ARG A 112 -16.94 10.00 14.61
N GLU A 113 -16.06 9.04 14.36
CA GLU A 113 -14.65 9.33 14.06
C GLU A 113 -14.55 10.08 12.72
N SER A 114 -13.65 11.06 12.62
CA SER A 114 -13.42 11.79 11.36
C SER A 114 -13.03 10.87 10.20
N THR A 115 -12.51 9.67 10.51
CA THR A 115 -12.16 8.64 9.53
C THR A 115 -13.36 7.82 9.04
N ALA A 116 -14.53 7.88 9.69
CA ALA A 116 -15.72 7.12 9.29
C ALA A 116 -16.16 7.44 7.85
N ILE A 117 -16.10 8.72 7.44
CA ILE A 117 -16.41 9.16 6.07
C ILE A 117 -15.42 8.53 5.07
N PHE A 118 -14.14 8.43 5.43
CA PHE A 118 -13.13 7.76 4.60
C PHE A 118 -13.45 6.27 4.42
N TRP A 119 -13.83 5.58 5.50
CA TRP A 119 -14.23 4.18 5.42
C TRP A 119 -15.50 4.01 4.58
N PHE A 120 -16.49 4.89 4.69
CA PHE A 120 -17.67 4.86 3.84
C PHE A 120 -17.33 5.07 2.36
N PHE A 121 -16.42 6.00 2.06
CA PHE A 121 -15.90 6.19 0.71
C PHE A 121 -15.25 4.91 0.15
N LEU A 122 -14.40 4.24 0.93
CA LEU A 122 -13.81 2.95 0.52
C LEU A 122 -14.87 1.88 0.24
N ARG A 123 -15.93 1.81 1.05
CA ARG A 123 -17.05 0.88 0.82
C ARG A 123 -17.76 1.17 -0.50
N ASN A 124 -17.99 2.44 -0.84
CA ASN A 124 -18.61 2.80 -2.10
C ASN A 124 -17.75 2.38 -3.30
N LEU A 125 -16.43 2.52 -3.22
CA LEU A 125 -15.53 2.00 -4.25
C LEU A 125 -15.64 0.48 -4.40
N CYS A 126 -15.71 -0.26 -3.29
CA CYS A 126 -15.89 -1.72 -3.31
C CYS A 126 -17.25 -2.13 -3.89
N ARG A 127 -18.32 -1.38 -3.58
CA ARG A 127 -19.66 -1.58 -4.16
C ARG A 127 -19.66 -1.37 -5.66
N SER A 128 -19.03 -0.30 -6.15
CA SER A 128 -18.87 -0.09 -7.58
C SER A 128 -18.11 -1.24 -8.25
N GLU A 129 -17.04 -1.75 -7.63
CA GLU A 129 -16.31 -2.92 -8.15
C GLU A 129 -17.20 -4.18 -8.20
N ARG A 130 -18.01 -4.42 -7.16
CA ARG A 130 -19.00 -5.50 -7.12
C ARG A 130 -20.05 -5.38 -8.23
N GLU A 131 -20.60 -4.18 -8.45
CA GLU A 131 -21.59 -3.93 -9.49
C GLU A 131 -21.01 -4.18 -10.89
N ILE A 132 -19.77 -3.78 -11.12
CA ILE A 132 -19.04 -4.02 -12.37
C ILE A 132 -18.84 -5.52 -12.59
N HIS A 133 -18.44 -6.25 -11.55
CA HIS A 133 -18.34 -7.71 -11.63
C HIS A 133 -19.68 -8.38 -11.93
N ALA A 134 -20.75 -7.97 -11.26
CA ALA A 134 -22.08 -8.50 -11.52
C ALA A 134 -22.52 -8.25 -12.97
N GLN A 135 -22.26 -7.06 -13.51
CA GLN A 135 -22.53 -6.74 -14.91
C GLN A 135 -21.68 -7.58 -15.88
N LEU A 136 -20.38 -7.75 -15.59
CA LEU A 136 -19.49 -8.60 -16.38
C LEU A 136 -19.97 -10.06 -16.41
N SER A 137 -20.44 -10.60 -15.28
CA SER A 137 -20.97 -11.96 -15.20
C SER A 137 -22.29 -12.11 -15.96
N GLN A 138 -23.13 -11.08 -15.99
CA GLN A 138 -24.41 -11.07 -16.73
C GLN A 138 -24.23 -10.97 -18.25
N LEU A 139 -23.15 -10.32 -18.72
CA LEU A 139 -22.82 -10.17 -20.15
C LEU A 139 -22.29 -11.47 -20.80
N SER A 140 -22.49 -12.63 -20.16
CA SER A 140 -22.01 -13.94 -20.61
C SER A 140 -22.40 -14.24 -22.08
N GLY A 141 -21.41 -14.39 -22.95
CA GLY A 141 -21.60 -14.91 -24.32
C GLY A 141 -20.69 -14.29 -25.39
N ASP A 142 -20.37 -12.99 -25.31
CA ASP A 142 -19.53 -12.31 -26.29
C ASP A 142 -18.25 -11.73 -25.68
N LYS A 143 -17.12 -12.36 -26.00
CA LYS A 143 -15.79 -11.97 -25.52
C LYS A 143 -15.40 -10.55 -25.95
N LEU A 144 -15.85 -10.07 -27.11
CA LEU A 144 -15.54 -8.71 -27.59
C LEU A 144 -16.28 -7.66 -26.77
N VAL A 145 -17.56 -7.89 -26.47
CA VAL A 145 -18.37 -7.00 -25.64
C VAL A 145 -17.80 -6.89 -24.23
N LEU A 146 -17.44 -8.03 -23.63
CA LEU A 146 -16.80 -8.08 -22.31
C LEU A 146 -15.47 -7.30 -22.29
N THR A 147 -14.64 -7.49 -23.32
CA THR A 147 -13.34 -6.82 -23.44
C THR A 147 -13.50 -5.31 -23.59
N SER A 148 -14.42 -4.87 -24.46
CA SER A 148 -14.67 -3.43 -24.67
C SER A 148 -15.25 -2.76 -23.43
N PHE A 149 -16.16 -3.43 -22.73
CA PHE A 149 -16.74 -2.92 -21.49
C PHE A 149 -15.67 -2.80 -20.39
N TYR A 150 -14.88 -3.85 -20.20
CA TYR A 150 -13.77 -3.84 -19.23
C TYR A 150 -12.78 -2.72 -19.53
N ASN A 151 -12.32 -2.62 -20.77
CA ASN A 151 -11.38 -1.58 -21.18
C ASN A 151 -11.95 -0.20 -20.87
N GLY A 152 -13.17 0.11 -21.31
CA GLY A 152 -13.82 1.41 -21.07
C GLY A 152 -14.00 1.74 -19.59
N MET A 153 -14.23 0.75 -18.72
CA MET A 153 -14.30 0.97 -17.27
C MET A 153 -12.92 1.26 -16.67
N VAL A 154 -11.88 0.56 -17.09
CA VAL A 154 -10.49 0.84 -16.67
C VAL A 154 -10.06 2.24 -17.13
N GLU A 155 -10.33 2.62 -18.38
CA GLU A 155 -9.99 3.95 -18.91
C GLU A 155 -10.60 5.06 -18.04
N ARG A 156 -11.87 4.89 -17.64
CA ARG A 156 -12.61 5.88 -16.83
C ARG A 156 -12.14 5.92 -15.38
N ILE A 157 -11.99 4.77 -14.73
CA ILE A 157 -11.66 4.69 -13.29
C ILE A 157 -10.17 5.02 -13.04
N MET A 158 -9.29 4.57 -13.93
CA MET A 158 -7.83 4.71 -13.76
C MET A 158 -7.22 5.87 -14.55
N ILE A 159 -8.03 6.60 -15.32
CA ILE A 159 -7.61 7.67 -16.22
C ILE A 159 -6.51 7.20 -17.20
N LEU A 160 -6.75 6.05 -17.83
CA LEU A 160 -5.83 5.42 -18.78
C LEU A 160 -6.44 5.42 -20.19
N PRO A 161 -6.44 6.54 -20.93
CA PRO A 161 -7.03 6.57 -22.27
C PRO A 161 -6.29 5.64 -23.24
N GLY A 162 -7.05 4.91 -24.06
CA GLY A 162 -6.53 3.92 -25.00
C GLY A 162 -6.08 2.63 -24.34
N PHE A 163 -6.65 2.26 -23.20
CA PHE A 163 -6.27 1.02 -22.50
C PHE A 163 -6.81 -0.20 -23.25
N ASP A 164 -5.91 -1.14 -23.54
CA ASP A 164 -6.26 -2.45 -24.07
C ASP A 164 -5.76 -3.58 -23.16
N CYS A 165 -6.66 -4.36 -22.56
CA CYS A 165 -6.27 -5.49 -21.72
C CYS A 165 -5.54 -6.61 -22.48
N GLN A 166 -5.63 -6.66 -23.82
CA GLN A 166 -4.87 -7.61 -24.64
C GLN A 166 -3.43 -7.14 -24.89
N ASP A 167 -3.18 -5.82 -24.85
CA ASP A 167 -1.86 -5.24 -25.03
C ASP A 167 -1.00 -5.40 -23.73
N PRO A 168 0.16 -6.08 -23.80
CA PRO A 168 1.07 -6.21 -22.67
C PRO A 168 1.49 -4.86 -22.06
N PHE A 169 1.67 -3.83 -22.89
CA PHE A 169 2.12 -2.52 -22.41
C PHE A 169 1.03 -1.76 -21.66
N SER A 170 -0.19 -1.79 -22.18
CA SER A 170 -1.39 -1.29 -21.49
C SER A 170 -1.60 -1.97 -20.14
N ARG A 171 -1.37 -3.28 -20.03
CA ARG A 171 -1.42 -4.00 -18.75
C ARG A 171 -0.38 -3.53 -17.73
N GLN A 172 0.82 -3.16 -18.18
CA GLN A 172 1.85 -2.60 -17.31
C GLN A 172 1.48 -1.21 -16.80
N LYS A 173 0.98 -0.35 -17.69
CA LYS A 173 0.45 0.97 -17.31
C LYS A 173 -0.68 0.84 -16.30
N TYR A 174 -1.57 -0.14 -16.50
CA TYR A 174 -2.63 -0.45 -15.57
C TYR A 174 -2.11 -0.89 -14.19
N LEU A 175 -1.09 -1.76 -14.13
CA LEU A 175 -0.47 -2.12 -12.85
C LEU A 175 0.10 -0.90 -12.11
N VAL A 176 0.77 0.02 -12.82
CA VAL A 176 1.29 1.25 -12.21
C VAL A 176 0.15 2.13 -11.72
N ALA A 177 -0.86 2.39 -12.57
CA ALA A 177 -2.02 3.22 -12.23
C ALA A 177 -2.72 2.74 -10.95
N ARG A 178 -2.93 1.43 -10.81
CA ARG A 178 -3.52 0.83 -9.61
C ARG A 178 -2.70 1.11 -8.36
N VAL A 179 -1.40 0.92 -8.43
CA VAL A 179 -0.49 1.10 -7.30
C VAL A 179 -0.40 2.59 -6.90
N LEU A 180 -0.44 3.50 -7.88
CA LEU A 180 -0.54 4.94 -7.62
C LEU A 180 -1.89 5.32 -6.99
N TYR A 181 -2.99 4.72 -7.44
CA TYR A 181 -4.31 4.92 -6.85
C TYR A 181 -4.35 4.47 -5.38
N TRP A 182 -3.82 3.28 -5.09
CA TRP A 182 -3.76 2.78 -3.71
C TRP A 182 -2.90 3.65 -2.81
N ALA A 183 -1.75 4.11 -3.32
CA ALA A 183 -0.91 5.07 -2.63
C ALA A 183 -1.67 6.38 -2.32
N ALA A 184 -2.48 6.87 -3.26
CA ALA A 184 -3.33 8.05 -3.06
C ALA A 184 -4.44 7.82 -2.02
N LEU A 185 -5.01 6.62 -1.94
CA LEU A 185 -5.97 6.26 -0.87
C LEU A 185 -5.33 6.27 0.51
N VAL A 186 -4.10 5.76 0.65
CA VAL A 186 -3.35 5.78 1.91
C VAL A 186 -2.99 7.21 2.33
N GLU A 187 -2.55 8.05 1.38
CA GLU A 187 -2.33 9.48 1.60
C GLU A 187 -3.58 10.20 2.10
N LEU A 188 -4.72 9.93 1.45
CA LEU A 188 -6.00 10.50 1.85
C LEU A 188 -6.37 10.07 3.27
N TYR A 189 -6.22 8.78 3.61
CA TYR A 189 -6.43 8.29 4.98
C TYR A 189 -5.57 9.04 5.99
N LEU A 190 -4.27 9.19 5.73
CA LEU A 190 -3.35 9.91 6.61
C LEU A 190 -3.75 11.38 6.77
N ARG A 191 -4.22 12.03 5.70
CA ARG A 191 -4.71 13.42 5.73
C ARG A 191 -5.97 13.59 6.58
N VAL A 192 -6.86 12.61 6.57
CA VAL A 192 -8.12 12.64 7.33
C VAL A 192 -7.91 12.21 8.78
N SER A 193 -7.01 11.25 9.03
CA SER A 193 -6.76 10.68 10.37
C SER A 193 -5.76 11.46 11.22
N SER A 194 -4.85 12.23 10.62
CA SER A 194 -3.76 12.88 11.36
C SER A 194 -3.60 14.36 11.02
N GLU A 195 -3.95 15.23 11.97
CA GLU A 195 -3.68 16.67 11.84
C GLU A 195 -2.18 16.97 11.79
N LYS A 196 -1.38 16.20 12.53
CA LYS A 196 0.08 16.29 12.48
C LYS A 196 0.58 16.03 11.06
N TYR A 197 0.06 15.00 10.40
CA TYR A 197 0.42 14.72 9.01
C TYR A 197 0.13 15.91 8.09
N ARG A 198 -1.05 16.53 8.21
CA ARG A 198 -1.41 17.73 7.45
C ARG A 198 -0.43 18.89 7.65
N LYS A 199 0.05 19.08 8.87
CA LYS A 199 1.06 20.11 9.19
C LYS A 199 2.43 19.75 8.62
N ASP A 200 2.83 18.50 8.74
CA ASP A 200 4.16 18.01 8.34
C ASP A 200 4.36 18.04 6.81
N ILE A 201 3.32 17.83 6.00
CA ILE A 201 3.40 17.93 4.53
C ILE A 201 3.42 19.38 4.03
N GLY A 202 3.00 20.35 4.85
CA GLY A 202 2.98 21.77 4.47
C GLY A 202 2.22 22.04 3.18
N ASN A 203 2.88 22.66 2.20
CA ASN A 203 2.31 22.99 0.88
C ASN A 203 2.33 21.81 -0.11
N GLU A 204 2.92 20.68 0.26
CA GLU A 204 3.04 19.54 -0.63
C GLU A 204 1.71 18.80 -0.78
N LYS A 205 1.41 18.39 -2.01
CA LYS A 205 0.18 17.65 -2.29
C LYS A 205 0.18 16.24 -1.71
N ALA A 206 1.33 15.60 -1.56
CA ALA A 206 1.46 14.25 -0.99
C ALA A 206 2.92 13.97 -0.61
N ALA A 207 3.16 13.30 0.52
CA ALA A 207 4.54 13.01 0.94
C ALA A 207 5.18 11.88 0.12
N LEU A 208 4.39 10.95 -0.40
CA LEU A 208 4.90 9.87 -1.26
C LEU A 208 5.52 10.39 -2.57
N THR A 209 5.22 11.61 -3.00
CA THR A 209 5.85 12.28 -4.15
C THR A 209 7.37 12.38 -3.98
N PHE A 210 7.87 12.48 -2.75
CA PHE A 210 9.31 12.51 -2.45
C PHE A 210 10.03 11.18 -2.65
N PHE A 211 9.30 10.08 -2.85
CA PHE A 211 9.84 8.73 -2.95
C PHE A 211 9.55 8.06 -4.30
N LEU A 212 9.06 8.82 -5.29
CA LEU A 212 8.90 8.36 -6.66
C LEU A 212 10.27 8.06 -7.30
N PRO A 213 10.34 7.10 -8.23
CA PRO A 213 11.59 6.78 -8.91
C PRO A 213 12.08 7.96 -9.76
N GLN A 214 13.38 8.03 -10.01
CA GLN A 214 14.01 9.09 -10.79
C GLN A 214 14.89 8.48 -11.88
N ALA A 215 14.81 8.98 -13.10
CA ALA A 215 15.67 8.53 -14.21
C ALA A 215 16.83 9.50 -14.41
N THR A 216 18.03 8.94 -14.65
CA THR A 216 19.22 9.73 -14.99
C THR A 216 19.57 9.55 -16.47
N ASN A 217 19.00 10.38 -17.34
CA ASN A 217 19.26 10.41 -18.79
C ASN A 217 19.34 9.01 -19.42
N ASP A 218 18.30 8.19 -19.20
CA ASP A 218 18.16 6.78 -19.61
C ASP A 218 19.20 5.78 -19.08
N LYS A 219 20.29 6.20 -18.46
CA LYS A 219 21.38 5.30 -18.01
C LYS A 219 21.00 4.43 -16.82
N ALA A 220 20.23 4.99 -15.88
CA ALA A 220 19.80 4.26 -14.71
C ALA A 220 18.50 4.81 -14.13
N LEU A 221 17.65 3.90 -13.65
CA LEU A 221 16.52 4.19 -12.78
C LEU A 221 16.96 4.14 -11.32
N ILE A 222 16.87 5.27 -10.63
CA ILE A 222 16.95 5.35 -9.17
C ILE A 222 15.57 4.96 -8.64
N ARG A 223 15.45 3.72 -8.16
CA ARG A 223 14.19 3.14 -7.68
C ARG A 223 13.74 3.74 -6.35
N SER A 224 12.45 3.64 -6.04
CA SER A 224 11.81 4.28 -4.88
C SER A 224 12.49 3.99 -3.55
N VAL A 225 12.96 2.75 -3.33
CA VAL A 225 13.72 2.40 -2.11
C VAL A 225 15.04 3.18 -2.04
N GLU A 226 15.77 3.34 -3.14
CA GLU A 226 17.02 4.12 -3.15
C GLU A 226 16.74 5.62 -2.98
N VAL A 227 15.65 6.14 -3.56
CA VAL A 227 15.21 7.51 -3.34
C VAL A 227 14.90 7.75 -1.86
N PHE A 228 14.17 6.83 -1.21
CA PHE A 228 13.93 6.86 0.24
C PHE A 228 15.23 6.90 1.04
N LEU A 229 16.18 5.98 0.77
CA LEU A 229 17.45 5.94 1.50
C LEU A 229 18.28 7.22 1.32
N ASN A 230 18.28 7.78 0.11
CA ASN A 230 18.95 9.06 -0.16
C ASN A 230 18.27 10.22 0.57
N LYS A 231 16.94 10.24 0.67
CA LYS A 231 16.21 11.23 1.45
C LYS A 231 16.55 11.14 2.95
N GLN A 232 16.63 9.93 3.52
CA GLN A 232 17.06 9.74 4.91
C GLN A 232 18.48 10.28 5.15
N LYS A 233 19.40 10.02 4.21
CA LYS A 233 20.76 10.56 4.25
C LYS A 233 20.80 12.09 4.16
N GLN A 234 19.98 12.70 3.31
CA GLN A 234 19.86 14.15 3.17
C GLN A 234 19.30 14.79 4.45
N ILE A 235 18.23 14.22 5.01
CA ILE A 235 17.66 14.69 6.29
C ILE A 235 18.74 14.65 7.37
N TRP A 236 19.48 13.56 7.48
CA TRP A 236 20.56 13.45 8.47
C TRP A 236 21.69 14.46 8.23
N ALA A 237 22.09 14.69 6.97
CA ALA A 237 23.08 15.71 6.63
C ALA A 237 22.65 17.08 7.15
N TYR A 238 21.40 17.48 6.88
CA TYR A 238 20.83 18.74 7.35
C TYR A 238 20.83 18.83 8.88
N GLN A 239 20.45 17.77 9.58
CA GLN A 239 20.48 17.71 11.06
C GLN A 239 21.90 17.81 11.64
N CYS A 240 22.92 17.44 10.86
CA CYS A 240 24.32 17.62 11.21
C CYS A 240 24.88 19.00 10.79
N GLY A 241 24.06 19.91 10.26
CA GLY A 241 24.51 21.20 9.72
C GLY A 241 25.34 21.07 8.45
N LYS A 242 25.15 20.00 7.67
CA LYS A 242 25.88 19.71 6.43
C LYS A 242 24.95 19.69 5.23
N GLU A 243 25.41 20.22 4.11
CA GLU A 243 24.69 20.14 2.84
C GLU A 243 24.63 18.68 2.32
N LYS A 244 25.71 17.93 2.52
CA LYS A 244 25.88 16.55 2.03
C LYS A 244 26.76 15.73 2.96
N ILE A 245 26.50 14.42 3.01
CA ILE A 245 27.37 13.42 3.65
C ILE A 245 27.62 12.23 2.71
N THR A 246 28.77 11.57 2.88
CA THR A 246 29.08 10.34 2.14
C THR A 246 28.37 9.13 2.75
N ASP A 247 28.15 8.08 1.96
CA ASP A 247 27.58 6.82 2.46
C ASP A 247 28.42 6.23 3.61
N LYS A 248 29.75 6.31 3.51
CA LYS A 248 30.66 5.86 4.57
C LYS A 248 30.36 6.59 5.88
N ARG A 249 30.30 7.93 5.84
CA ARG A 249 30.02 8.74 7.02
C ARG A 249 28.63 8.46 7.59
N PHE A 250 27.63 8.33 6.72
CA PHE A 250 26.28 7.99 7.14
C PHE A 250 26.22 6.65 7.89
N PHE A 251 26.91 5.62 7.39
CA PHE A 251 26.96 4.32 8.06
C PHE A 251 27.75 4.35 9.39
N GLU A 252 28.80 5.17 9.46
CA GLU A 252 29.54 5.41 10.71
C GLU A 252 28.62 6.06 11.76
N ASP A 253 27.88 7.11 11.37
CA ASP A 253 26.95 7.80 12.27
C ASP A 253 25.84 6.87 12.77
N ILE A 254 25.27 6.03 11.89
CA ILE A 254 24.28 4.99 12.28
C ILE A 254 24.88 4.07 13.33
N THR A 255 26.06 3.53 13.05
CA THR A 255 26.69 2.56 13.95
C THR A 255 26.99 3.20 15.30
N ASN A 256 27.51 4.43 15.30
CA ASN A 256 27.81 5.17 16.52
C ASN A 256 26.55 5.49 17.34
N ALA A 257 25.44 5.82 16.69
CA ALA A 257 24.17 6.08 17.36
C ALA A 257 23.63 4.83 18.08
N SER A 258 23.90 3.65 17.56
CA SER A 258 23.52 2.37 18.18
C SER A 258 24.49 1.85 19.25
N LEU A 259 25.66 2.47 19.41
CA LEU A 259 26.68 2.06 20.38
C LEU A 259 26.57 2.83 21.70
N SER A 260 26.90 2.16 22.80
CA SER A 260 27.07 2.80 24.11
C SER A 260 28.24 3.79 24.09
N PRO A 261 28.27 4.84 24.94
CA PRO A 261 29.34 5.84 24.95
C PRO A 261 30.75 5.22 25.03
N ARG A 262 30.93 4.16 25.82
CA ARG A 262 32.21 3.44 25.97
C ARG A 262 32.67 2.68 24.72
N GLN A 263 31.77 2.41 23.77
CA GLN A 263 32.06 1.67 22.54
C GLN A 263 32.31 2.58 21.33
N ARG A 264 32.03 3.89 21.44
CA ARG A 264 32.16 4.86 20.33
C ARG A 264 33.61 5.24 20.01
N GLU A 265 34.54 5.01 20.93
CA GLU A 265 35.96 5.41 20.80
C GLU A 265 36.78 4.53 19.86
N LYS A 266 36.24 3.39 19.41
CA LYS A 266 36.88 2.50 18.44
C LYS A 266 36.16 2.64 17.11
N ASN A 267 36.91 2.84 16.01
CA ASN A 267 36.40 2.89 14.64
C ASN A 267 35.23 1.89 14.45
N PRO A 268 33.98 2.36 14.30
CA PRO A 268 32.81 1.50 14.37
C PRO A 268 32.81 0.53 13.18
N ASP A 269 32.55 -0.76 13.43
CA ASP A 269 32.36 -1.74 12.35
C ASP A 269 31.03 -1.48 11.62
N ILE A 270 31.11 -0.79 10.48
CA ILE A 270 29.96 -0.48 9.64
C ILE A 270 29.50 -1.66 8.74
N SER A 271 30.13 -2.84 8.82
CA SER A 271 29.87 -3.95 7.89
C SER A 271 28.42 -4.42 7.86
N LYS A 272 27.76 -4.47 9.03
CA LYS A 272 26.35 -4.87 9.16
C LYS A 272 25.42 -3.85 8.52
N VAL A 273 25.64 -2.56 8.78
CA VAL A 273 24.87 -1.45 8.20
C VAL A 273 25.06 -1.43 6.68
N LYS A 274 26.30 -1.53 6.20
CA LYS A 274 26.61 -1.61 4.77
C LYS A 274 25.91 -2.78 4.10
N LYS A 275 25.94 -3.98 4.70
CA LYS A 275 25.27 -5.17 4.16
C LYS A 275 23.75 -4.99 4.04
N ILE A 276 23.09 -4.39 5.03
CA ILE A 276 21.63 -4.22 4.95
C ILE A 276 21.23 -3.17 3.91
N PHE A 277 21.95 -2.05 3.81
CA PHE A 277 21.72 -1.04 2.77
C PHE A 277 21.98 -1.60 1.37
N GLN A 278 23.01 -2.43 1.20
CA GLN A 278 23.26 -3.14 -0.06
C GLN A 278 22.13 -4.11 -0.42
N ARG A 279 21.54 -4.80 0.55
CA ARG A 279 20.37 -5.66 0.32
C ARG A 279 19.18 -4.85 -0.16
N TRP A 280 18.87 -3.72 0.47
CA TRP A 280 17.81 -2.82 0.05
C TRP A 280 18.02 -2.30 -1.38
N ARG A 281 19.23 -1.84 -1.69
CA ARG A 281 19.64 -1.43 -3.04
C ARG A 281 19.48 -2.50 -4.11
N ARG A 282 19.58 -3.78 -3.74
CA ARG A 282 19.37 -4.94 -4.63
C ARG A 282 17.90 -5.38 -4.70
N GLY A 283 16.98 -4.65 -4.07
CA GLY A 283 15.54 -4.95 -4.07
C GLY A 283 15.10 -5.89 -2.94
N SER A 284 15.84 -5.96 -1.84
CA SER A 284 15.24 -6.44 -0.59
C SER A 284 14.28 -5.37 -0.06
N PRO A 285 13.10 -5.72 0.46
CA PRO A 285 12.17 -4.71 0.98
C PRO A 285 12.74 -3.99 2.21
N LEU A 286 12.28 -2.75 2.41
CA LEU A 286 12.48 -2.01 3.64
C LEU A 286 11.64 -2.65 4.75
N ARG A 287 12.31 -3.08 5.83
CA ARG A 287 11.67 -3.65 7.03
C ARG A 287 11.61 -2.61 8.12
N LEU A 288 10.43 -2.38 8.72
CA LEU A 288 10.30 -1.50 9.89
C LEU A 288 11.32 -1.86 10.99
N VAL A 289 11.47 -3.14 11.35
CA VAL A 289 12.46 -3.59 12.35
C VAL A 289 13.90 -3.24 11.97
N ASN A 290 14.24 -3.24 10.69
CA ASN A 290 15.58 -2.84 10.25
C ASN A 290 15.71 -1.31 10.21
N LEU A 291 14.63 -0.59 9.87
CA LEU A 291 14.61 0.87 9.97
C LEU A 291 14.78 1.30 11.44
N GLU A 292 14.06 0.66 12.37
CA GLU A 292 14.20 0.84 13.82
C GLU A 292 15.63 0.57 14.30
N LYS A 293 16.28 -0.44 13.74
CA LYS A 293 17.63 -0.82 14.15
C LYS A 293 18.71 0.06 13.54
N PHE A 294 18.54 0.50 12.30
CA PHE A 294 19.62 1.08 11.50
C PHE A 294 19.37 2.53 11.07
N ILE A 295 18.17 3.08 11.27
CA ILE A 295 17.84 4.46 10.90
C ILE A 295 17.30 5.23 12.12
N ASP A 296 16.33 4.68 12.87
CA ASP A 296 15.76 5.34 14.06
C ASP A 296 16.78 5.83 15.10
N PRO A 297 17.91 5.14 15.37
CA PRO A 297 18.88 5.60 16.37
C PRO A 297 19.45 6.99 16.06
N LEU A 298 19.57 7.34 14.77
CA LEU A 298 19.98 8.69 14.36
C LEU A 298 18.96 9.75 14.79
N TYR A 299 17.68 9.44 14.65
CA TYR A 299 16.58 10.34 14.97
C TYR A 299 16.37 10.45 16.48
N SER A 300 16.43 9.34 17.21
CA SER A 300 16.30 9.33 18.68
C SER A 300 17.41 10.14 19.36
N ALA A 301 18.62 10.16 18.80
CA ALA A 301 19.73 10.99 19.29
C ALA A 301 19.44 12.51 19.19
N LYS A 302 18.44 12.91 18.41
CA LYS A 302 17.98 14.31 18.23
C LYS A 302 16.55 14.52 18.71
N SER A 303 16.01 13.61 19.54
CA SER A 303 14.62 13.63 20.01
C SER A 303 13.57 13.63 18.89
N MET A 304 13.92 13.10 17.72
CA MET A 304 13.01 12.85 16.61
C MET A 304 12.57 11.39 16.59
N THR A 305 11.38 11.11 16.07
CA THR A 305 10.90 9.74 15.84
C THR A 305 10.69 9.48 14.36
N LEU A 306 11.43 8.52 13.80
CA LEU A 306 11.15 8.01 12.45
C LEU A 306 9.84 7.21 12.46
N ARG A 307 9.59 6.47 13.56
CA ARG A 307 8.37 5.71 13.77
C ARG A 307 7.22 6.62 14.21
N ASN A 308 6.42 7.04 13.24
CA ASN A 308 5.08 7.54 13.43
C ASN A 308 4.11 6.72 12.54
N GLU A 309 2.81 6.89 12.73
CA GLU A 309 1.77 6.20 11.96
C GLU A 309 1.96 6.38 10.44
N VAL A 310 2.45 7.55 10.04
CA VAL A 310 2.78 7.93 8.66
C VAL A 310 3.85 7.01 8.07
N THR A 311 5.00 6.84 8.74
CA THR A 311 6.08 5.97 8.26
C THR A 311 5.64 4.50 8.21
N ILE A 312 4.83 4.04 9.17
CA ILE A 312 4.31 2.66 9.18
C ILE A 312 3.47 2.37 7.93
N LEU A 313 2.67 3.35 7.48
CA LEU A 313 1.79 3.20 6.33
C LEU A 313 2.48 3.47 4.99
N MET A 314 3.53 4.31 4.96
CA MET A 314 4.26 4.64 3.72
C MET A 314 5.27 3.57 3.28
N ILE A 315 5.94 2.90 4.23
CA ILE A 315 6.97 1.90 3.89
C ILE A 315 6.45 0.75 3.01
N PRO A 316 5.27 0.16 3.28
CA PRO A 316 4.68 -0.84 2.38
C PRO A 316 4.46 -0.32 0.95
N ILE A 317 4.04 0.94 0.80
CA ILE A 317 3.82 1.56 -0.51
C ILE A 317 5.14 1.80 -1.25
N ILE A 318 6.18 2.27 -0.56
CA ILE A 318 7.53 2.45 -1.14
C ILE A 318 8.09 1.10 -1.62
N ASN A 319 7.90 0.03 -0.86
CA ASN A 319 8.29 -1.32 -1.27
C ASN A 319 7.51 -1.77 -2.51
N LEU A 320 6.19 -1.53 -2.54
CA LEU A 320 5.35 -1.86 -3.69
C LEU A 320 5.77 -1.09 -4.95
N PHE A 321 6.10 0.20 -4.83
CA PHE A 321 6.67 0.99 -5.92
C PHE A 321 7.97 0.34 -6.45
N ASP A 322 8.92 0.01 -5.57
CA ASP A 322 10.19 -0.62 -5.95
C ASP A 322 10.02 -2.01 -6.59
N TYR A 323 9.03 -2.78 -6.14
CA TYR A 323 8.68 -4.05 -6.76
C TYR A 323 8.15 -3.88 -8.18
N VAL A 324 7.15 -3.03 -8.37
CA VAL A 324 6.57 -2.77 -9.69
C VAL A 324 7.67 -2.29 -10.63
N GLN A 325 8.51 -1.34 -10.20
CA GLN A 325 9.65 -0.86 -10.99
C GLN A 325 10.57 -1.99 -11.43
N ARG A 326 10.88 -2.96 -10.57
CA ARG A 326 11.68 -4.14 -10.95
C ARG A 326 10.97 -5.02 -11.96
N GLN A 327 9.68 -5.28 -11.78
CA GLN A 327 8.91 -6.09 -12.71
C GLN A 327 8.88 -5.44 -14.10
N LEU A 328 8.69 -4.13 -14.17
CA LEU A 328 8.71 -3.38 -15.42
C LEU A 328 10.08 -3.43 -16.10
N LEU A 329 11.17 -3.26 -15.34
CA LEU A 329 12.54 -3.42 -15.84
C LEU A 329 12.80 -4.83 -16.40
N MET A 330 12.36 -5.87 -15.67
CA MET A 330 12.48 -7.27 -16.12
C MET A 330 11.67 -7.55 -17.39
N GLN A 331 10.62 -6.77 -17.64
CA GLN A 331 9.78 -6.85 -18.83
C GLN A 331 10.29 -5.97 -19.97
N GLY A 332 11.45 -5.32 -19.81
CA GLY A 332 12.14 -4.59 -20.88
C GLY A 332 11.75 -3.12 -21.02
N LEU A 333 11.03 -2.53 -20.06
CA LEU A 333 10.67 -1.12 -20.12
C LEU A 333 11.89 -0.24 -19.82
N SER A 334 11.97 0.89 -20.53
CA SER A 334 13.05 1.85 -20.34
C SER A 334 12.91 2.59 -19.01
N ASN A 335 14.04 3.12 -18.53
CA ASN A 335 14.09 3.88 -17.27
C ASN A 335 13.19 5.13 -17.33
N THR A 336 13.16 5.83 -18.46
CA THR A 336 12.33 7.04 -18.66
C THR A 336 10.85 6.72 -18.77
N GLU A 337 10.46 5.61 -19.40
CA GLU A 337 9.06 5.17 -19.42
C GLU A 337 8.55 4.89 -18.00
N ILE A 338 9.31 4.12 -17.22
CA ILE A 338 8.94 3.81 -15.83
C ILE A 338 8.84 5.10 -15.01
N GLU A 339 9.82 5.98 -15.10
CA GLU A 339 9.78 7.28 -14.41
C GLU A 339 8.55 8.11 -14.82
N SER A 340 8.27 8.19 -16.12
CA SER A 340 7.11 8.93 -16.64
C SER A 340 5.79 8.39 -16.12
N MET A 341 5.63 7.07 -16.00
CA MET A 341 4.42 6.47 -15.44
C MET A 341 4.22 6.84 -13.97
N PHE A 342 5.29 6.85 -13.16
CA PHE A 342 5.21 7.19 -11.74
C PHE A 342 5.08 8.71 -11.48
N LYS A 343 5.55 9.57 -12.39
CA LYS A 343 5.39 11.03 -12.31
C LYS A 343 3.91 11.48 -12.31
N GLU A 344 3.01 10.65 -12.85
CA GLU A 344 1.56 10.90 -12.80
C GLU A 344 0.95 10.77 -11.40
N TYR A 345 1.71 10.42 -10.36
CA TYR A 345 1.18 10.16 -9.01
C TYR A 345 0.29 11.27 -8.47
N ASN A 346 0.67 12.54 -8.62
CA ASN A 346 -0.14 13.67 -8.13
C ASN A 346 -1.52 13.74 -8.79
N ARG A 347 -1.66 13.26 -10.04
CA ARG A 347 -2.95 13.18 -10.73
C ARG A 347 -3.87 12.15 -10.07
N TYR A 348 -3.32 11.03 -9.57
CA TYR A 348 -4.07 10.05 -8.80
C TYR A 348 -4.47 10.59 -7.41
N VAL A 349 -3.61 11.39 -6.78
CA VAL A 349 -3.94 12.10 -5.53
C VAL A 349 -5.14 13.05 -5.75
N ASP A 350 -5.11 13.84 -6.83
CA ASP A 350 -6.20 14.75 -7.17
C ASP A 350 -7.50 13.95 -7.49
N LEU A 351 -7.40 12.87 -8.26
CA LEU A 351 -8.53 11.99 -8.59
C LEU A 351 -9.21 11.42 -7.34
N VAL A 352 -8.43 10.82 -6.44
CA VAL A 352 -8.94 10.21 -5.21
C VAL A 352 -9.54 11.27 -4.29
N THR A 353 -8.88 12.42 -4.16
CA THR A 353 -9.36 13.53 -3.32
C THR A 353 -10.70 14.06 -3.83
N GLN A 354 -10.83 14.31 -5.14
CA GLN A 354 -12.08 14.78 -5.73
C GLN A 354 -13.21 13.75 -5.58
N ALA A 355 -12.92 12.45 -5.77
CA ALA A 355 -13.89 11.39 -5.58
C ALA A 355 -14.35 11.29 -4.11
N TYR A 356 -13.43 11.44 -3.17
CA TYR A 356 -13.72 11.51 -1.74
C TYR A 356 -14.59 12.72 -1.40
N GLU A 357 -14.20 13.91 -1.85
CA GLU A 357 -14.97 15.14 -1.63
C GLU A 357 -16.39 15.02 -2.16
N ARG A 358 -16.59 14.52 -3.39
CA ARG A 358 -17.95 14.27 -3.93
C ARG A 358 -18.75 13.34 -3.03
N THR A 359 -18.11 12.31 -2.49
CA THR A 359 -18.74 11.37 -1.55
C THR A 359 -19.13 12.08 -0.26
N THR A 360 -18.26 12.90 0.32
CA THR A 360 -18.55 13.71 1.52
C THR A 360 -19.71 14.68 1.29
N HIS A 361 -19.75 15.36 0.14
CA HIS A 361 -20.84 16.28 -0.20
C HIS A 361 -22.17 15.54 -0.34
N ASN A 362 -22.18 14.33 -0.91
CA ASN A 362 -23.40 13.53 -1.07
C ASN A 362 -23.91 12.93 0.25
N ILE A 363 -23.02 12.63 1.21
CA ILE A 363 -23.41 12.15 2.55
C ILE A 363 -24.09 13.26 3.36
N ASN A 364 -23.60 14.51 3.25
CA ASN A 364 -24.19 15.67 3.93
C ASN A 364 -25.63 16.00 3.49
N PHE A 365 -26.13 15.39 2.41
CA PHE A 365 -27.52 15.49 1.97
C PHE A 365 -28.41 14.33 2.41
N ILE A 366 -27.84 13.21 2.88
CA ILE A 366 -28.60 12.00 3.25
C ILE A 366 -28.69 11.83 4.77
N ASP A 367 -27.73 12.37 5.54
CA ASP A 367 -27.66 12.08 6.99
C ASP A 367 -28.34 13.10 7.93
N TYR A 368 -28.93 14.19 7.44
CA TYR A 368 -29.82 15.03 8.28
C TYR A 368 -31.27 14.52 8.35
N ASP A 369 -31.68 13.58 7.49
CA ASP A 369 -33.05 13.04 7.48
C ASP A 369 -33.17 11.64 8.10
N ILE A 370 -32.05 10.94 8.33
CA ILE A 370 -32.07 9.58 8.91
C ILE A 370 -31.86 9.60 10.42
N GLU A 371 -31.12 10.56 10.99
CA GLU A 371 -31.02 10.74 12.44
C GLU A 371 -32.28 11.37 13.09
N ALA A 372 -33.26 11.81 12.29
CA ALA A 372 -34.54 12.30 12.80
C ALA A 372 -35.61 11.20 12.94
N LYS A 373 -35.33 9.94 12.57
CA LYS A 373 -36.33 8.85 12.55
C LYS A 373 -35.86 7.46 13.04
N LEU A 374 -34.73 7.36 13.73
CA LEU A 374 -34.33 6.19 14.54
C LEU A 374 -34.04 6.65 15.97
#